data_AF-A0A6L7VSF5-F1
#
_entry.id   AF-A0A6L7VSF5-F1
#
_cell.length_a   1.000
_cell.length_b   1.000
_cell.length_c   1.000
_cell.angle_alpha   90.00
_cell.angle_beta   90.00
_cell.angle_gamma   90.00
#
_symmetry.space_group_name_H-M   'P 1'
#
loop_
_entity.id
_entity.type
_entity.pdbx_description
1 polymer ?
#
loop_
_entity_poly.entity_id
_entity_poly.type
_entity_poly.pdbx_seq_one_letter_code
_entity_poly.pdbx_strand_id
1 'polypeptide(L)'
;MTNIAFVIEPLDTLNLQKDSTLAMLWAAQRRGWATYTLESHEITWRDAGVFLNVRHTSLSVAPNDLSSSANAAFQVGATEKQPAQFFNIIMMRKDPPFDMNYVNTTYLLEQAEALGVLVVNRPEALRNCNEKFFTTAFPDLLPSQIVSSQIAELVAFHHDQGDTIFKPLDGMGGKGIFRATQNDPNLNVILETLTQFETTAIVGQRYLPEIKDGDKRILLLDGEPIPFSLARIPKTGESRGNLAAGGTGIAQPLTNKDREIAAAMAPELVRRGLTFTGIDVIGDYLTEVNVTCPTCIREIDRACNLDIASELLDLLAKKLVN
;
A
#
# COMPACT_ATOMS: atom_id res chain seq x y z
N MET A 1 -21.56 -19.46 3.11
CA MET A 1 -21.45 -18.17 2.41
C MET A 1 -20.30 -17.43 3.07
N THR A 2 -19.36 -16.89 2.30
CA THR A 2 -18.17 -16.22 2.86
C THR A 2 -18.52 -14.78 3.24
N ASN A 3 -18.18 -14.38 4.46
CA ASN A 3 -18.33 -13.01 4.95
C ASN A 3 -16.97 -12.32 4.94
N ILE A 4 -16.86 -11.21 4.22
CA ILE A 4 -15.63 -10.42 4.11
C ILE A 4 -15.87 -8.98 4.59
N ALA A 5 -15.04 -8.50 5.50
CA ALA A 5 -15.06 -7.11 5.97
C ALA A 5 -13.87 -6.33 5.40
N PHE A 6 -14.09 -5.06 5.05
CA PHE A 6 -13.05 -4.13 4.61
C PHE A 6 -12.95 -2.97 5.59
N VAL A 7 -11.83 -2.87 6.30
CA VAL A 7 -11.48 -1.72 7.13
C VAL A 7 -10.92 -0.63 6.21
N ILE A 8 -11.64 0.47 6.02
CA ILE A 8 -11.37 1.47 4.99
C ILE A 8 -11.48 2.89 5.53
N GLU A 9 -11.11 3.86 4.71
CA GLU A 9 -11.54 5.26 4.88
C GLU A 9 -13.06 5.40 4.69
N PRO A 10 -13.67 6.51 5.14
CA PRO A 10 -15.10 6.76 4.93
C PRO A 10 -15.50 6.56 3.46
N LEU A 11 -16.59 5.82 3.23
CA LEU A 11 -17.01 5.38 1.88
C LEU A 11 -17.17 6.54 0.88
N ASP A 12 -17.62 7.69 1.36
CA ASP A 12 -17.86 8.90 0.57
C ASP A 12 -16.56 9.59 0.10
N THR A 13 -15.41 9.22 0.68
CA THR A 13 -14.09 9.72 0.29
C THR A 13 -13.40 8.88 -0.79
N LEU A 14 -13.92 7.68 -1.08
CA LEU A 14 -13.28 6.77 -2.04
C LEU A 14 -13.36 7.30 -3.48
N ASN A 15 -12.24 7.16 -4.21
CA ASN A 15 -12.18 7.56 -5.61
C ASN A 15 -12.69 6.43 -6.52
N LEU A 16 -13.92 6.55 -7.01
CA LEU A 16 -14.55 5.53 -7.85
C LEU A 16 -13.72 5.09 -9.08
N GLN A 17 -12.86 5.96 -9.60
CA GLN A 17 -12.10 5.67 -10.81
C GLN A 17 -10.81 4.89 -10.55
N LYS A 18 -10.25 4.99 -9.35
CA LYS A 18 -8.88 4.52 -9.03
C LYS A 18 -8.83 3.57 -7.83
N ASP A 19 -9.85 3.56 -6.99
CA ASP A 19 -9.82 2.81 -5.75
C ASP A 19 -9.81 1.30 -6.00
N SER A 20 -8.80 0.63 -5.45
CA SER A 20 -8.60 -0.81 -5.62
C SER A 20 -9.51 -1.65 -4.72
N THR A 21 -10.02 -1.09 -3.62
CA THR A 21 -11.01 -1.73 -2.75
C THR A 21 -12.34 -1.92 -3.48
N LEU A 22 -12.72 -0.99 -4.37
CA LEU A 22 -13.90 -1.17 -5.23
C LEU A 22 -13.79 -2.39 -6.14
N ALA A 23 -12.60 -2.61 -6.73
CA ALA A 23 -12.33 -3.81 -7.52
C ALA A 23 -12.57 -5.09 -6.69
N MET A 24 -12.12 -5.09 -5.44
CA MET A 24 -12.31 -6.19 -4.50
C MET A 24 -13.77 -6.39 -4.09
N LEU A 25 -14.52 -5.30 -3.84
CA LEU A 25 -15.94 -5.35 -3.53
C LEU A 25 -16.75 -5.94 -4.70
N TRP A 26 -16.52 -5.47 -5.94
CA TRP A 26 -17.16 -6.05 -7.11
C TRP A 26 -16.80 -7.54 -7.28
N ALA A 27 -15.53 -7.90 -7.08
CA ALA A 27 -15.07 -9.27 -7.17
C ALA A 27 -15.73 -10.18 -6.11
N ALA A 28 -15.92 -9.68 -4.87
CA ALA A 28 -16.61 -10.40 -3.79
C ALA A 28 -18.09 -10.58 -4.11
N GLN A 29 -18.77 -9.52 -4.58
CA GLN A 29 -20.18 -9.59 -4.96
C GLN A 29 -20.43 -10.57 -6.11
N ARG A 30 -19.58 -10.60 -7.14
CA ARG A 30 -19.68 -11.58 -8.24
C ARG A 30 -19.60 -13.03 -7.76
N ARG A 31 -18.90 -13.29 -6.66
CA ARG A 31 -18.77 -14.61 -6.03
C ARG A 31 -19.93 -14.94 -5.08
N GLY A 32 -20.86 -14.01 -4.86
CA GLY A 32 -21.92 -14.16 -3.86
C GLY A 32 -21.41 -14.12 -2.42
N TRP A 33 -20.27 -13.46 -2.16
CA TRP A 33 -19.79 -13.22 -0.81
C TRP A 33 -20.54 -12.04 -0.21
N ALA A 34 -20.81 -12.10 1.10
CA ALA A 34 -21.39 -10.98 1.82
C ALA A 34 -20.27 -9.99 2.18
N THR A 35 -20.42 -8.75 1.71
CA THR A 35 -19.42 -7.70 1.83
C THR A 35 -19.82 -6.69 2.91
N TYR A 36 -18.87 -6.39 3.78
CA TYR A 36 -19.06 -5.47 4.89
C TYR A 36 -17.96 -4.41 4.88
N THR A 37 -18.29 -3.21 5.30
CA THR A 37 -17.33 -2.11 5.43
C THR A 37 -17.42 -1.48 6.80
N LEU A 38 -16.26 -1.05 7.30
CA LEU A 38 -16.13 -0.31 8.56
C LEU A 38 -14.89 0.59 8.52
N GLU A 39 -14.83 1.52 9.45
CA GLU A 39 -13.65 2.32 9.74
C GLU A 39 -12.89 1.76 10.94
N SER A 40 -11.63 2.14 11.11
CA SER A 40 -10.77 1.60 12.18
C SER A 40 -11.31 1.85 13.59
N HIS A 41 -11.97 2.99 13.82
CA HIS A 41 -12.52 3.36 15.14
C HIS A 41 -13.74 2.50 15.55
N GLU A 42 -14.27 1.69 14.64
CA GLU A 42 -15.43 0.83 14.84
C GLU A 42 -15.07 -0.60 15.26
N ILE A 43 -13.77 -0.87 15.42
CA ILE A 43 -13.24 -2.12 15.96
C ILE A 43 -13.07 -1.94 17.46
N THR A 44 -13.64 -2.84 18.25
CA THR A 44 -13.60 -2.77 19.72
C THR A 44 -13.20 -4.11 20.30
N TRP A 45 -12.21 -4.09 21.18
CA TRP A 45 -12.01 -5.19 22.12
C TRP A 45 -12.89 -4.97 23.34
N ARG A 46 -13.64 -6.00 23.74
CA ARG A 46 -14.40 -6.00 25.00
C ARG A 46 -14.24 -7.36 25.67
N ASP A 47 -13.72 -7.32 26.90
CA ASP A 47 -13.43 -8.49 27.74
C ASP A 47 -12.45 -9.45 27.06
N ALA A 48 -12.95 -10.46 26.36
CA ALA A 48 -12.17 -11.48 25.64
C ALA A 48 -12.57 -11.62 24.16
N GLY A 49 -13.23 -10.61 23.58
CA GLY A 49 -13.73 -10.66 22.21
C GLY A 49 -13.47 -9.38 21.42
N VAL A 50 -13.22 -9.55 20.13
CA VAL A 50 -13.21 -8.45 19.15
C VAL A 50 -14.60 -8.33 18.53
N PHE A 51 -15.14 -7.11 18.51
CA PHE A 51 -16.41 -6.76 17.90
C PHE A 51 -16.22 -5.64 16.89
N LEU A 52 -16.93 -5.73 15.78
CA LEU A 52 -16.90 -4.77 14.68
C LEU A 52 -18.29 -4.18 14.51
N ASN A 53 -18.42 -2.85 14.52
CA ASN A 53 -19.62 -2.20 13.99
C ASN A 53 -19.45 -2.09 12.48
N VAL A 54 -20.23 -2.87 11.74
CA VAL A 54 -20.13 -2.98 10.28
C VAL A 54 -21.40 -2.53 9.59
N ARG A 55 -21.29 -2.18 8.32
CA ARG A 55 -22.42 -2.02 7.41
C ARG A 55 -22.30 -3.04 6.30
N HIS A 56 -23.39 -3.75 5.99
CA HIS A 56 -23.46 -4.56 4.79
C HIS A 56 -23.44 -3.61 3.58
N THR A 57 -22.46 -3.78 2.68
CA THR A 57 -22.17 -2.81 1.63
C THR A 57 -22.06 -3.52 0.30
N SER A 58 -22.88 -3.13 -0.66
CA SER A 58 -22.86 -3.64 -2.04
C SER A 58 -22.74 -2.49 -3.02
N LEU A 59 -22.01 -2.68 -4.13
CA LEU A 59 -21.97 -1.72 -5.22
C LEU A 59 -23.23 -1.85 -6.08
N SER A 60 -23.87 -0.72 -6.35
CA SER A 60 -25.02 -0.58 -7.26
C SER A 60 -24.60 -0.25 -8.70
N VAL A 61 -23.36 0.19 -8.89
CA VAL A 61 -22.81 0.59 -10.18
C VAL A 61 -21.96 -0.52 -10.79
N ALA A 62 -21.99 -0.61 -12.12
CA ALA A 62 -21.09 -1.49 -12.85
C ALA A 62 -19.66 -0.94 -12.84
N PRO A 63 -18.61 -1.79 -12.96
CA PRO A 63 -17.22 -1.36 -13.00
C PRO A 63 -16.87 -0.27 -14.03
N ASN A 64 -17.68 -0.12 -15.07
CA ASN A 64 -17.49 0.84 -16.16
C ASN A 64 -18.41 2.08 -16.06
N ASP A 65 -19.37 2.10 -15.13
CA ASP A 65 -20.25 3.25 -14.89
C ASP A 65 -19.74 4.10 -13.73
N LEU A 66 -18.75 4.93 -14.05
CA LEU A 66 -18.03 5.80 -13.11
C LEU A 66 -18.55 7.24 -13.13
N SER A 67 -19.71 7.47 -13.76
CA SER A 67 -20.33 8.79 -13.86
C SER A 67 -21.09 9.18 -12.60
N SER A 68 -21.38 8.20 -11.74
CA SER A 68 -22.09 8.36 -10.49
C SER A 68 -21.21 9.00 -9.40
N SER A 69 -21.82 9.72 -8.46
CA SER A 69 -21.12 10.14 -7.24
C SER A 69 -20.84 8.93 -6.33
N ALA A 70 -19.83 9.04 -5.46
CA ALA A 70 -19.51 7.98 -4.48
C ALA A 70 -20.76 7.52 -3.72
N ASN A 71 -21.58 8.45 -3.22
CA ASN A 71 -22.80 8.14 -2.48
C ASN A 71 -23.86 7.38 -3.30
N ALA A 72 -23.89 7.52 -4.63
CA ALA A 72 -24.81 6.78 -5.49
C ALA A 72 -24.29 5.38 -5.87
N ALA A 73 -22.98 5.15 -5.72
CA ALA A 73 -22.30 3.92 -6.11
C ALA A 73 -22.47 2.78 -5.09
N PHE A 74 -22.80 3.09 -3.84
CA PHE A 74 -22.95 2.12 -2.76
C PHE A 74 -24.41 2.00 -2.30
N GLN A 75 -24.82 0.77 -2.03
CA GLN A 75 -25.96 0.44 -1.20
C GLN A 75 -25.43 -0.03 0.15
N VAL A 76 -25.71 0.77 1.18
CA VAL A 76 -25.18 0.59 2.53
C VAL A 76 -26.34 0.29 3.48
N GLY A 77 -26.26 -0.85 4.17
CA GLY A 77 -27.23 -1.26 5.18
C GLY A 77 -27.11 -0.50 6.49
N ALA A 78 -27.96 -0.84 7.46
CA ALA A 78 -27.84 -0.33 8.82
C ALA A 78 -26.52 -0.81 9.47
N THR A 79 -26.02 -0.03 10.43
CA THR A 79 -24.87 -0.46 11.23
C THR A 79 -25.29 -1.59 12.16
N GLU A 80 -24.53 -2.68 12.13
CA GLU A 80 -24.72 -3.87 12.95
C GLU A 80 -23.44 -4.20 13.70
N LYS A 81 -23.57 -4.65 14.94
CA LYS A 81 -22.42 -5.10 15.73
C LYS A 81 -22.25 -6.61 15.59
N GLN A 82 -21.11 -7.04 15.05
CA GLN A 82 -20.79 -8.45 14.84
C GLN A 82 -19.51 -8.84 15.59
N PRO A 83 -19.41 -10.06 16.15
CA PRO A 83 -18.12 -10.58 16.64
C PRO A 83 -17.18 -10.80 15.45
N ALA A 84 -15.87 -10.70 15.65
CA ALA A 84 -14.91 -10.89 14.55
C ALA A 84 -15.04 -12.25 13.84
N GLN A 85 -15.38 -13.31 14.58
CA GLN A 85 -15.60 -14.67 14.06
C GLN A 85 -16.81 -14.80 13.10
N PHE A 86 -17.67 -13.78 13.03
CA PHE A 86 -18.70 -13.71 12.00
C PHE A 86 -18.10 -13.57 10.60
N PHE A 87 -16.88 -13.03 10.49
CA PHE A 87 -16.15 -12.85 9.25
C PHE A 87 -15.17 -13.98 9.02
N ASN A 88 -15.08 -14.43 7.77
CA ASN A 88 -14.01 -15.33 7.34
C ASN A 88 -12.74 -14.55 7.04
N ILE A 89 -12.90 -13.34 6.47
CA ILE A 89 -11.80 -12.48 6.03
C ILE A 89 -12.03 -11.06 6.54
N ILE A 90 -10.98 -10.43 7.08
CA ILE A 90 -10.92 -8.98 7.31
C ILE A 90 -9.78 -8.40 6.48
N MET A 91 -10.11 -7.57 5.51
CA MET A 91 -9.16 -6.82 4.68
C MET A 91 -8.85 -5.48 5.34
N MET A 92 -7.61 -5.29 5.80
CA MET A 92 -7.11 -4.00 6.25
C MET A 92 -6.73 -3.17 5.02
N ARG A 93 -7.60 -2.23 4.65
CA ARG A 93 -7.50 -1.36 3.46
C ARG A 93 -7.57 0.12 3.82
N LYS A 94 -7.27 0.46 5.07
CA LYS A 94 -7.10 1.84 5.51
C LYS A 94 -5.83 2.41 4.88
N ASP A 95 -5.93 3.62 4.34
CA ASP A 95 -4.79 4.35 3.80
C ASP A 95 -3.83 4.79 4.91
N PRO A 96 -2.53 4.93 4.63
CA PRO A 96 -1.61 5.63 5.51
C PRO A 96 -2.07 7.08 5.80
N PRO A 97 -1.53 7.75 6.84
CA PRO A 97 -0.24 7.48 7.48
C PRO A 97 -0.25 6.24 8.39
N PHE A 98 0.93 5.62 8.50
CA PHE A 98 1.17 4.58 9.50
C PHE A 98 1.46 5.25 10.85
N ASP A 99 0.41 5.66 11.54
CA ASP A 99 0.47 6.32 12.85
C ASP A 99 0.16 5.34 14.00
N MET A 100 0.16 5.85 15.24
CA MET A 100 -0.19 5.03 16.40
C MET A 100 -1.64 4.53 16.40
N ASN A 101 -2.56 5.19 15.69
CA ASN A 101 -3.92 4.68 15.54
C ASN A 101 -3.94 3.47 14.59
N TYR A 102 -3.15 3.50 13.52
CA TYR A 102 -2.93 2.34 12.65
C TYR A 102 -2.33 1.19 13.45
N VAL A 103 -1.27 1.44 14.24
CA VAL A 103 -0.66 0.44 15.13
C VAL A 103 -1.69 -0.15 16.11
N ASN A 104 -2.45 0.69 16.80
CA ASN A 104 -3.48 0.22 17.73
C ASN A 104 -4.55 -0.63 17.05
N THR A 105 -4.94 -0.26 15.83
CA THR A 105 -5.86 -1.03 14.99
C THR A 105 -5.29 -2.42 14.68
N THR A 106 -4.00 -2.53 14.37
CA THR A 106 -3.37 -3.84 14.13
C THR A 106 -3.39 -4.73 15.37
N TYR A 107 -3.29 -4.20 16.59
CA TYR A 107 -3.41 -5.04 17.79
C TYR A 107 -4.81 -5.63 17.94
N LEU A 108 -5.85 -4.85 17.64
CA LEU A 108 -7.24 -5.35 17.65
C LEU A 108 -7.47 -6.41 16.57
N LEU A 109 -6.92 -6.18 15.37
CA LEU A 109 -7.01 -7.13 14.27
C LEU A 109 -6.20 -8.40 14.52
N GLU A 110 -5.08 -8.33 15.23
CA GLU A 110 -4.30 -9.49 15.65
C GLU A 110 -5.07 -10.35 16.65
N GLN A 111 -5.86 -9.73 17.53
CA GLN A 111 -6.80 -10.49 18.37
C GLN A 111 -7.89 -11.17 17.54
N ALA A 112 -8.37 -10.54 16.45
CA ALA A 112 -9.31 -11.19 15.53
C ALA A 112 -8.66 -12.36 14.79
N GLU A 113 -7.39 -12.21 14.37
CA GLU A 113 -6.59 -13.28 13.77
C GLU A 113 -6.42 -14.47 14.73
N ALA A 114 -6.10 -14.21 16.01
CA ALA A 114 -6.00 -15.23 17.04
C ALA A 114 -7.31 -15.99 17.29
N LEU A 115 -8.47 -15.40 16.96
CA LEU A 115 -9.79 -16.02 17.02
C LEU A 115 -10.14 -16.83 15.75
N GLY A 116 -9.21 -16.97 14.80
CA GLY A 116 -9.36 -17.79 13.59
C GLY A 116 -9.81 -17.03 12.35
N VAL A 117 -9.85 -15.69 12.38
CA VAL A 117 -10.23 -14.88 11.22
C VAL A 117 -9.01 -14.63 10.32
N LEU A 118 -9.14 -14.79 9.01
CA LEU A 118 -8.06 -14.44 8.08
C LEU A 118 -7.96 -12.92 7.94
N VAL A 119 -6.92 -12.30 8.49
CA VAL A 119 -6.68 -10.85 8.35
C VAL A 119 -5.64 -10.59 7.26
N VAL A 120 -5.96 -9.68 6.33
CA VAL A 120 -5.16 -9.43 5.13
C VAL A 120 -4.81 -7.94 5.02
N ASN A 121 -3.54 -7.54 5.04
CA ASN A 121 -2.35 -8.35 5.37
C ASN A 121 -2.27 -8.67 6.87
N ARG A 122 -1.38 -9.61 7.25
CA ARG A 122 -1.15 -10.01 8.64
C ARG A 122 -0.84 -8.78 9.53
N PRO A 123 -1.57 -8.54 10.63
CA PRO A 123 -1.41 -7.33 11.45
C PRO A 123 -0.01 -7.14 12.03
N GLU A 124 0.61 -8.22 12.47
CA GLU A 124 2.00 -8.23 12.94
C GLU A 124 2.98 -7.77 11.85
N ALA A 125 2.80 -8.24 10.62
CA ALA A 125 3.64 -7.86 9.50
C ALA A 125 3.46 -6.39 9.12
N LEU A 126 2.23 -5.86 9.19
CA LEU A 126 1.97 -4.43 8.97
C LEU A 126 2.78 -3.54 9.94
N ARG A 127 2.95 -3.96 11.20
CA ARG A 127 3.80 -3.23 12.16
C ARG A 127 5.29 -3.39 11.90
N ASN A 128 5.71 -4.57 11.47
CA ASN A 128 7.12 -4.91 11.33
C ASN A 128 7.72 -4.54 9.95
N CYS A 129 6.89 -4.21 8.96
CA CYS A 129 7.30 -3.95 7.58
C CYS A 129 6.96 -2.51 7.18
N ASN A 130 7.64 -1.53 7.77
CA ASN A 130 7.52 -0.14 7.32
C ASN A 130 7.86 -0.02 5.82
N GLU A 131 7.03 0.67 5.05
CA GLU A 131 7.07 0.61 3.58
C GLU A 131 8.40 1.08 2.97
N LYS A 132 9.15 1.93 3.66
CA LYS A 132 10.47 2.41 3.23
C LYS A 132 11.60 1.65 3.90
N PHE A 133 11.50 1.39 5.20
CA PHE A 133 12.56 0.70 5.95
C PHE A 133 12.66 -0.78 5.61
N PHE A 134 11.54 -1.45 5.30
CA PHE A 134 11.51 -2.89 5.01
C PHE A 134 12.34 -3.26 3.78
N THR A 135 12.59 -2.31 2.88
CA THR A 135 13.51 -2.45 1.75
C THR A 135 14.90 -2.94 2.20
N THR A 136 15.37 -2.56 3.40
CA THR A 136 16.66 -2.97 3.98
C THR A 136 16.82 -4.48 4.18
N ALA A 137 15.72 -5.25 4.16
CA ALA A 137 15.77 -6.71 4.14
C ALA A 137 16.30 -7.28 2.81
N PHE A 138 16.42 -6.45 1.76
CA PHE A 138 16.82 -6.83 0.41
C PHE A 138 17.97 -5.94 -0.11
N PRO A 139 19.12 -5.86 0.58
CA PRO A 139 20.17 -4.88 0.30
C PRO A 139 20.69 -4.93 -1.14
N ASP A 140 20.73 -6.12 -1.76
CA ASP A 140 21.19 -6.30 -3.14
C ASP A 140 20.26 -5.70 -4.21
N LEU A 141 19.04 -5.29 -3.82
CA LEU A 141 18.04 -4.70 -4.71
C LEU A 141 17.96 -3.17 -4.59
N LEU A 142 18.70 -2.58 -3.63
CA LEU A 142 18.56 -1.17 -3.28
C LEU A 142 19.57 -0.30 -4.00
N PRO A 143 19.23 0.98 -4.25
CA PRO A 143 20.27 1.96 -4.51
C PRO A 143 21.03 2.25 -3.21
N SER A 144 22.18 2.94 -3.30
CA SER A 144 22.84 3.49 -2.12
C SER A 144 21.84 4.30 -1.29
N GLN A 145 21.70 3.96 0.00
CA GLN A 145 20.78 4.64 0.91
C GLN A 145 21.32 4.66 2.34
N ILE A 146 20.81 5.60 3.13
CA ILE A 146 21.04 5.76 4.55
C ILE A 146 19.70 5.97 5.26
N VAL A 147 19.58 5.46 6.48
CA VAL A 147 18.47 5.80 7.38
C VAL A 147 19.06 6.38 8.66
N SER A 148 18.79 7.65 8.92
CA SER A 148 19.37 8.36 10.07
C SER A 148 18.51 9.55 10.48
N SER A 149 18.57 9.92 11.76
CA SER A 149 18.12 11.23 12.24
C SER A 149 19.27 12.23 12.35
N GLN A 150 20.53 11.76 12.34
CA GLN A 150 21.70 12.63 12.50
C GLN A 150 21.99 13.38 11.20
N ILE A 151 21.94 14.71 11.25
CA ILE A 151 22.16 15.57 10.09
C ILE A 151 23.58 15.40 9.56
N ALA A 152 24.57 15.22 10.44
CA ALA A 152 25.96 15.03 10.04
C ALA A 152 26.15 13.81 9.11
N GLU A 153 25.53 12.68 9.45
CA GLU A 153 25.56 11.46 8.63
C GLU A 153 24.83 11.64 7.29
N LEU A 154 23.71 12.37 7.30
CA LEU A 154 22.94 12.66 6.09
C LEU A 154 23.69 13.61 5.14
N VAL A 155 24.42 14.59 5.68
CA VAL A 155 25.29 15.49 4.92
C VAL A 155 26.49 14.73 4.36
N ALA A 156 27.13 13.86 5.14
CA ALA A 156 28.22 13.01 4.66
C ALA A 156 27.76 12.12 3.50
N PHE A 157 26.61 11.46 3.65
CA PHE A 157 26.00 10.67 2.59
C PHE A 157 25.69 11.51 1.34
N HIS A 158 25.15 12.72 1.50
CA HIS A 158 24.92 13.64 0.38
C HIS A 158 26.22 13.99 -0.37
N HIS A 159 27.30 14.28 0.35
CA HIS A 159 28.60 14.54 -0.26
C HIS A 159 29.14 13.35 -1.03
N ASP A 160 28.99 12.13 -0.51
CA ASP A 160 29.44 10.91 -1.17
C ASP A 160 28.66 10.61 -2.45
N GLN A 161 27.34 10.85 -2.45
CA GLN A 161 26.46 10.51 -3.58
C GLN A 161 26.31 11.66 -4.60
N GLY A 162 26.50 12.90 -4.19
CA GLY A 162 26.38 14.11 -5.02
C GLY A 162 24.95 14.49 -5.46
N ASP A 163 24.03 13.55 -5.58
CA ASP A 163 22.61 13.83 -5.90
C ASP A 163 21.74 12.83 -5.14
N THR A 164 20.89 13.34 -4.25
CA THR A 164 20.17 12.52 -3.27
C THR A 164 18.71 12.91 -3.16
N ILE A 165 17.87 11.92 -2.88
CA ILE A 165 16.51 12.06 -2.42
C ILE A 165 16.47 11.88 -0.90
N PHE A 166 15.85 12.82 -0.20
CA PHE A 166 15.50 12.70 1.21
C PHE A 166 13.99 12.59 1.38
N LYS A 167 13.54 11.61 2.19
CA LYS A 167 12.11 11.34 2.41
C LYS A 167 11.82 10.82 3.83
N PRO A 168 10.68 11.20 4.45
CA PRO A 168 10.22 10.63 5.72
C PRO A 168 9.97 9.12 5.61
N LEU A 169 10.08 8.41 6.73
CA LEU A 169 9.76 6.98 6.82
C LEU A 169 8.26 6.66 6.81
N ASP A 170 7.43 7.59 7.25
CA ASP A 170 5.99 7.45 7.51
C ASP A 170 5.09 8.12 6.46
N GLY A 171 5.66 8.90 5.55
CA GLY A 171 4.93 9.60 4.49
C GLY A 171 4.51 8.70 3.32
N MET A 172 3.37 9.01 2.71
CA MET A 172 2.87 8.36 1.48
C MET A 172 2.67 9.37 0.34
N GLY A 173 2.56 8.87 -0.90
CA GLY A 173 2.09 9.66 -2.05
C GLY A 173 3.00 10.83 -2.44
N GLY A 174 4.28 10.78 -2.09
CA GLY A 174 5.25 11.80 -2.45
C GLY A 174 5.27 13.04 -1.54
N LYS A 175 4.60 13.01 -0.39
CA LYS A 175 4.70 14.07 0.62
C LYS A 175 6.06 14.00 1.32
N GLY A 176 6.72 15.16 1.43
CA GLY A 176 8.04 15.26 2.08
C GLY A 176 9.21 14.68 1.29
N ILE A 177 9.06 14.43 -0.02
CA ILE A 177 10.18 13.99 -0.86
C ILE A 177 10.91 15.22 -1.40
N PHE A 178 12.20 15.35 -1.07
CA PHE A 178 13.07 16.42 -1.55
C PHE A 178 14.24 15.83 -2.33
N ARG A 179 14.59 16.46 -3.45
CA ARG A 179 15.86 16.21 -4.14
C ARG A 179 16.84 17.30 -3.74
N ALA A 180 18.02 16.90 -3.28
CA ALA A 180 19.15 17.77 -3.04
C ALA A 180 20.26 17.40 -4.03
N THR A 181 20.61 18.36 -4.89
CA THR A 181 21.76 18.24 -5.81
C THR A 181 23.06 18.67 -5.13
N GLN A 182 24.21 18.41 -5.75
CA GLN A 182 25.55 18.52 -5.13
C GLN A 182 25.84 19.85 -4.43
N ASN A 183 25.23 20.95 -4.87
CA ASN A 183 25.42 22.29 -4.32
C ASN A 183 24.08 22.93 -3.92
N ASP A 184 23.11 22.12 -3.48
CA ASP A 184 21.78 22.63 -3.12
C ASP A 184 21.88 23.57 -1.90
N PRO A 185 21.53 24.86 -2.04
CA PRO A 185 21.62 25.81 -0.92
C PRO A 185 20.65 25.47 0.22
N ASN A 186 19.68 24.59 -0.02
CA ASN A 186 18.65 24.22 0.95
C ASN A 186 18.94 22.89 1.65
N LEU A 187 20.09 22.25 1.43
CA LEU A 187 20.40 20.93 2.05
C LEU A 187 20.13 20.94 3.56
N ASN A 188 20.71 21.89 4.30
CA ASN A 188 20.56 21.95 5.76
C ASN A 188 19.11 22.13 6.19
N VAL A 189 18.36 23.06 5.58
CA VAL A 189 16.96 23.29 5.95
C VAL A 189 16.05 22.12 5.58
N ILE A 190 16.34 21.41 4.47
CA ILE A 190 15.65 20.15 4.12
C ILE A 190 15.86 19.13 5.22
N LEU A 191 17.12 18.92 5.64
CA LEU A 191 17.46 17.93 6.67
C LEU A 191 16.89 18.31 8.05
N GLU A 192 17.00 19.57 8.47
CA GLU A 192 16.40 20.08 9.72
C GLU A 192 14.88 19.88 9.74
N THR A 193 14.22 20.19 8.61
CA THR A 193 12.76 20.04 8.48
C THR A 193 12.34 18.58 8.54
N LEU A 194 13.00 17.72 7.77
CA LEU A 194 12.61 16.31 7.67
C LEU A 194 12.96 15.51 8.92
N THR A 195 14.11 15.79 9.54
CA THR A 195 14.54 15.13 10.78
C THR A 195 13.88 15.72 12.03
N GLN A 196 13.13 16.82 11.89
CA GLN A 196 12.62 17.61 13.00
C GLN A 196 13.74 17.93 14.01
N PHE A 197 14.82 18.53 13.51
CA PHE A 197 16.04 18.81 14.27
C PHE A 197 16.60 17.56 14.99
N GLU A 198 16.91 16.51 14.21
CA GLU A 198 17.52 15.25 14.66
C GLU A 198 16.69 14.34 15.57
N THR A 199 15.39 14.63 15.74
CA THR A 199 14.49 13.81 16.57
C THR A 199 13.81 12.66 15.82
N THR A 200 13.75 12.74 14.49
CA THR A 200 13.08 11.78 13.62
C THR A 200 14.03 11.25 12.56
N ALA A 201 14.07 9.92 12.37
CA ALA A 201 14.87 9.30 11.33
C ALA A 201 14.19 9.43 9.96
N ILE A 202 15.01 9.66 8.93
CA ILE A 202 14.56 9.79 7.54
C ILE A 202 15.38 8.86 6.64
N VAL A 203 14.92 8.66 5.42
CA VAL A 203 15.69 7.96 4.38
C VAL A 203 16.39 8.99 3.50
N GLY A 204 17.71 8.85 3.37
CA GLY A 204 18.49 9.44 2.29
C GLY A 204 18.80 8.36 1.25
N GLN A 205 18.62 8.66 -0.03
CA GLN A 205 18.80 7.70 -1.12
C GLN A 205 19.51 8.39 -2.28
N ARG A 206 20.41 7.70 -3.00
CA ARG A 206 20.93 8.23 -4.27
C ARG A 206 19.79 8.51 -5.25
N TYR A 207 19.85 9.65 -5.93
CA TYR A 207 18.91 9.98 -7.00
C TYR A 207 19.05 8.99 -8.16
N LEU A 208 17.91 8.54 -8.69
CA LEU A 208 17.82 7.59 -9.80
C LEU A 208 17.31 8.31 -11.05
N PRO A 209 18.16 8.64 -12.03
CA PRO A 209 17.76 9.32 -13.26
C PRO A 209 16.68 8.58 -14.06
N GLU A 210 16.56 7.27 -13.88
CA GLU A 210 15.56 6.38 -14.47
C GLU A 210 14.13 6.73 -14.05
N ILE A 211 13.92 7.59 -13.04
CA ILE A 211 12.60 8.12 -12.67
C ILE A 211 11.89 8.83 -13.83
N LYS A 212 12.65 9.34 -14.82
CA LYS A 212 12.10 9.91 -16.06
C LYS A 212 11.28 8.89 -16.87
N ASP A 213 11.63 7.61 -16.75
CA ASP A 213 10.96 6.48 -17.42
C ASP A 213 9.81 5.94 -16.56
N GLY A 214 9.67 6.45 -15.33
CA GLY A 214 8.56 6.22 -14.43
C GLY A 214 8.91 5.37 -13.20
N ASP A 215 8.20 5.64 -12.12
CA ASP A 215 8.19 4.82 -10.91
C ASP A 215 7.18 3.68 -11.07
N LYS A 216 7.68 2.47 -11.32
CA LYS A 216 6.88 1.28 -11.62
C LYS A 216 6.25 0.73 -10.36
N ARG A 217 4.92 0.74 -10.30
CA ARG A 217 4.12 -0.02 -9.32
C ARG A 217 3.93 -1.45 -9.82
N ILE A 218 4.50 -2.42 -9.12
CA ILE A 218 4.31 -3.85 -9.39
C ILE A 218 3.48 -4.44 -8.25
N LEU A 219 2.36 -5.08 -8.57
CA LEU A 219 1.51 -5.74 -7.59
C LEU A 219 1.92 -7.21 -7.42
N LEU A 220 1.95 -7.69 -6.18
CA LEU A 220 2.21 -9.11 -5.87
C LEU A 220 1.08 -9.69 -5.04
N LEU A 221 0.67 -10.90 -5.41
CA LEU A 221 -0.33 -11.73 -4.72
C LEU A 221 0.38 -12.97 -4.14
N ASP A 222 0.48 -13.07 -2.82
CA ASP A 222 1.24 -14.13 -2.13
C ASP A 222 2.68 -14.27 -2.65
N GLY A 223 3.34 -13.14 -2.93
CA GLY A 223 4.69 -13.13 -3.50
C GLY A 223 4.77 -13.33 -5.02
N GLU A 224 3.68 -13.72 -5.69
CA GLU A 224 3.65 -13.85 -7.15
C GLU A 224 3.31 -12.51 -7.82
N PRO A 225 4.16 -12.01 -8.75
CA PRO A 225 3.92 -10.71 -9.38
C PRO A 225 2.86 -10.78 -10.49
N ILE A 226 1.97 -9.79 -10.53
CA ILE A 226 1.10 -9.54 -11.67
C ILE A 226 1.97 -9.26 -12.92
N PRO A 227 1.66 -9.83 -14.11
CA PRO A 227 2.55 -9.76 -15.27
C PRO A 227 2.76 -8.36 -15.87
N PHE A 228 2.08 -7.34 -15.34
CA PHE A 228 2.18 -5.95 -15.73
C PHE A 228 2.40 -5.05 -14.52
N SER A 229 3.15 -3.98 -14.73
CA SER A 229 3.31 -2.86 -13.79
C SER A 229 2.56 -1.64 -14.29
N LEU A 230 2.33 -0.67 -13.42
CA LEU A 230 1.95 0.69 -13.80
C LEU A 230 3.16 1.62 -13.62
N ALA A 231 3.78 2.03 -14.72
CA ALA A 231 4.82 3.07 -14.70
C ALA A 231 4.18 4.43 -14.45
N ARG A 232 4.59 5.10 -13.37
CA ARG A 232 4.03 6.40 -12.99
C ARG A 232 5.06 7.48 -13.32
N ILE A 233 4.84 8.16 -14.44
CA ILE A 233 5.79 9.11 -15.03
C ILE A 233 5.55 10.50 -14.42
N PRO A 234 6.59 11.17 -13.88
CA PRO A 234 6.46 12.52 -13.34
C PRO A 234 5.96 13.51 -14.41
N LYS A 235 5.21 14.53 -13.97
CA LYS A 235 4.87 15.66 -14.83
C LYS A 235 6.11 16.50 -15.11
N THR A 236 6.19 17.15 -16.26
CA THR A 236 7.28 18.11 -16.56
C THR A 236 7.43 19.15 -15.43
N GLY A 237 8.62 19.22 -14.85
CA GLY A 237 8.94 20.12 -13.71
C GLY A 237 8.66 19.52 -12.33
N GLU A 238 8.18 18.28 -12.23
CA GLU A 238 7.95 17.55 -10.98
C GLU A 238 8.96 16.40 -10.85
N SER A 239 9.50 16.16 -9.65
CA SER A 239 10.47 15.08 -9.40
C SER A 239 9.80 13.77 -8.98
N ARG A 240 8.50 13.81 -8.68
CA ARG A 240 7.74 12.69 -8.14
C ARG A 240 6.90 12.01 -9.22
N GLY A 241 6.98 10.68 -9.30
CA GLY A 241 6.19 9.87 -10.24
C GLY A 241 4.76 9.59 -9.78
N ASN A 242 4.45 9.68 -8.48
CA ASN A 242 3.20 9.18 -7.91
C ASN A 242 1.94 9.78 -8.59
N LEU A 243 0.92 8.94 -8.82
CA LEU A 243 -0.37 9.40 -9.37
C LEU A 243 -1.04 10.47 -8.50
N ALA A 244 -0.83 10.41 -7.17
CA ALA A 244 -1.32 11.42 -6.23
C ALA A 244 -0.68 12.81 -6.45
N ALA A 245 0.52 12.86 -7.02
CA ALA A 245 1.23 14.09 -7.39
C ALA A 245 0.96 14.53 -8.84
N GLY A 246 0.03 13.88 -9.55
CA GLY A 246 -0.33 14.22 -10.93
C GLY A 246 0.52 13.54 -12.00
N GLY A 247 1.26 12.48 -11.65
CA GLY A 247 1.96 11.64 -12.62
C GLY A 247 1.01 10.91 -13.58
N THR A 248 1.50 10.55 -14.76
CA THR A 248 0.75 9.76 -15.76
C THR A 248 1.06 8.28 -15.59
N GLY A 249 0.02 7.45 -15.43
CA GLY A 249 0.16 6.00 -15.34
C GLY A 249 0.13 5.33 -16.70
N ILE A 250 1.16 4.55 -17.04
CA ILE A 250 1.23 3.72 -18.25
C ILE A 250 1.42 2.27 -17.84
N ALA A 251 0.48 1.40 -18.20
CA ALA A 251 0.63 -0.02 -17.93
C ALA A 251 1.63 -0.64 -18.91
N GLN A 252 2.54 -1.48 -18.41
CA GLN A 252 3.58 -2.11 -19.21
C GLN A 252 3.93 -3.51 -18.68
N PRO A 253 4.33 -4.46 -19.55
CA PRO A 253 4.78 -5.78 -19.12
C PRO A 253 5.96 -5.69 -18.15
N LEU A 254 6.05 -6.63 -17.20
CA LEU A 254 7.23 -6.74 -16.35
C LEU A 254 8.47 -7.11 -17.17
N THR A 255 9.55 -6.36 -16.95
CA THR A 255 10.89 -6.69 -17.45
C THR A 255 11.46 -7.91 -16.72
N ASN A 256 12.58 -8.45 -17.22
CA ASN A 256 13.29 -9.53 -16.51
C ASN A 256 13.73 -9.06 -15.12
N LYS A 257 14.24 -7.83 -15.01
CA LYS A 257 14.69 -7.29 -13.74
C LYS A 257 13.56 -7.11 -12.73
N ASP A 258 12.39 -6.67 -13.18
CA ASP A 258 11.18 -6.60 -12.33
C ASP A 258 10.82 -7.97 -11.75
N ARG A 259 10.90 -9.02 -12.57
CA ARG A 259 10.62 -10.40 -12.14
C ARG A 259 11.67 -10.92 -11.17
N GLU A 260 12.94 -10.60 -11.39
CA GLU A 260 14.04 -10.93 -10.46
C GLU A 260 13.83 -10.28 -9.09
N ILE A 261 13.50 -8.99 -9.05
CA ILE A 261 13.20 -8.25 -7.81
C ILE A 261 12.02 -8.91 -7.09
N ALA A 262 10.91 -9.16 -7.79
CA ALA A 262 9.73 -9.80 -7.21
C ALA A 262 10.05 -11.20 -6.65
N ALA A 263 10.78 -12.02 -7.42
CA ALA A 263 11.17 -13.37 -7.02
C ALA A 263 12.09 -13.37 -5.79
N ALA A 264 13.02 -12.42 -5.69
CA ALA A 264 13.91 -12.29 -4.54
C ALA A 264 13.13 -11.91 -3.25
N MET A 265 12.07 -11.12 -3.39
CA MET A 265 11.24 -10.71 -2.25
C MET A 265 10.19 -11.75 -1.83
N ALA A 266 9.69 -12.54 -2.77
CA ALA A 266 8.55 -13.45 -2.59
C ALA A 266 8.64 -14.33 -1.33
N PRO A 267 9.77 -15.00 -1.00
CA PRO A 267 9.85 -15.86 0.18
C PRO A 267 9.57 -15.11 1.48
N GLU A 268 10.06 -13.88 1.60
CA GLU A 268 9.91 -13.07 2.79
C GLU A 268 8.49 -12.49 2.92
N LEU A 269 7.88 -12.09 1.79
CA LEU A 269 6.49 -11.64 1.76
C LEU A 269 5.52 -12.75 2.21
N VAL A 270 5.70 -13.95 1.66
CA VAL A 270 4.90 -15.13 1.99
C VAL A 270 5.08 -15.51 3.45
N ARG A 271 6.34 -15.60 3.92
CA ARG A 271 6.67 -15.96 5.31
C ARG A 271 6.00 -15.02 6.32
N ARG A 272 5.87 -13.74 5.99
CA ARG A 272 5.25 -12.73 6.86
C ARG A 272 3.73 -12.63 6.71
N GLY A 273 3.10 -13.35 5.78
CA GLY A 273 1.66 -13.22 5.52
C GLY A 273 1.29 -11.90 4.83
N LEU A 274 2.21 -11.33 4.05
CA LEU A 274 1.97 -10.16 3.21
C LEU A 274 1.35 -10.62 1.87
N THR A 275 0.06 -10.90 1.91
CA THR A 275 -0.70 -11.51 0.81
C THR A 275 -0.95 -10.55 -0.36
N PHE A 276 -1.22 -9.27 -0.10
CA PHE A 276 -1.40 -8.27 -1.16
C PHE A 276 -0.42 -7.11 -0.95
N THR A 277 0.56 -6.97 -1.84
CA THR A 277 1.60 -5.94 -1.73
C THR A 277 1.79 -5.22 -3.05
N GLY A 278 2.33 -3.99 -2.98
CA GLY A 278 2.75 -3.24 -4.15
C GLY A 278 4.18 -2.75 -3.96
N ILE A 279 5.11 -3.20 -4.80
CA ILE A 279 6.50 -2.71 -4.77
C ILE A 279 6.67 -1.57 -5.77
N ASP A 280 7.53 -0.63 -5.40
CA ASP A 280 7.91 0.50 -6.23
C ASP A 280 9.34 0.28 -6.73
N VAL A 281 9.52 0.33 -8.05
CA VAL A 281 10.79 0.08 -8.74
C VAL A 281 11.10 1.22 -9.69
N ILE A 282 12.28 1.83 -9.52
CA ILE A 282 12.81 2.85 -10.42
C ILE A 282 14.06 2.30 -11.09
N GLY A 283 14.05 2.26 -12.43
CA GLY A 283 15.07 1.53 -13.18
C GLY A 283 15.11 0.07 -12.75
N ASP A 284 16.24 -0.32 -12.17
CA ASP A 284 16.53 -1.68 -11.70
C ASP A 284 16.56 -1.81 -10.17
N TYR A 285 16.09 -0.78 -9.46
CA TYR A 285 16.20 -0.68 -8.01
C TYR A 285 14.83 -0.68 -7.31
N LEU A 286 14.72 -1.46 -6.24
CA LEU A 286 13.60 -1.41 -5.30
C LEU A 286 13.69 -0.13 -4.45
N THR A 287 12.61 0.63 -4.37
CA THR A 287 12.58 1.90 -3.61
C THR A 287 11.59 1.91 -2.46
N GLU A 288 10.47 1.18 -2.55
CA GLU A 288 9.45 1.03 -1.49
C GLU A 288 8.71 -0.31 -1.60
N VAL A 289 8.21 -0.82 -0.46
CA VAL A 289 7.36 -2.02 -0.35
C VAL A 289 6.05 -1.64 0.33
N ASN A 290 5.01 -1.34 -0.45
CA ASN A 290 3.71 -0.91 0.06
C ASN A 290 2.92 -2.12 0.55
N VAL A 291 2.75 -2.23 1.87
CA VAL A 291 2.08 -3.36 2.54
C VAL A 291 0.72 -2.98 3.12
N THR A 292 0.41 -1.69 3.23
CA THR A 292 -0.82 -1.20 3.88
C THR A 292 -2.01 -1.22 2.92
N CYS A 293 -2.06 -0.27 1.99
CA CYS A 293 -3.15 -0.09 1.04
C CYS A 293 -2.62 0.08 -0.41
N PRO A 294 -1.86 -0.90 -0.96
CA PRO A 294 -1.40 -0.79 -2.34
C PRO A 294 -2.58 -0.63 -3.30
N THR A 295 -2.41 0.27 -4.28
CA THR A 295 -3.41 0.61 -5.31
C THR A 295 -2.88 0.29 -6.72
N CYS A 296 -3.57 0.74 -7.77
CA CYS A 296 -3.31 0.52 -9.19
C CYS A 296 -3.95 -0.73 -9.82
N ILE A 297 -4.82 -1.45 -9.10
CA ILE A 297 -5.58 -2.57 -9.69
C ILE A 297 -6.39 -2.08 -10.89
N ARG A 298 -7.14 -0.98 -10.73
CA ARG A 298 -8.10 -0.50 -11.73
C ARG A 298 -7.43 -0.06 -13.03
N GLU A 299 -6.32 0.64 -12.92
CA GLU A 299 -5.54 1.11 -14.07
C GLU A 299 -4.94 -0.06 -14.84
N ILE A 300 -4.35 -1.04 -14.15
CA ILE A 300 -3.75 -2.22 -14.77
C ILE A 300 -4.84 -3.12 -15.39
N ASP A 301 -5.92 -3.42 -14.66
CA ASP A 301 -7.06 -4.19 -15.18
C ASP A 301 -7.58 -3.60 -16.49
N ARG A 302 -7.78 -2.28 -16.54
CA ARG A 302 -8.35 -1.58 -17.71
C ARG A 302 -7.40 -1.61 -18.90
N ALA A 303 -6.11 -1.38 -18.67
CA ALA A 303 -5.13 -1.29 -19.74
C ALA A 303 -4.73 -2.66 -20.30
N CYS A 304 -4.75 -3.69 -19.45
CA CYS A 304 -4.25 -5.03 -19.78
C CYS A 304 -5.33 -6.11 -19.86
N ASN A 305 -6.61 -5.74 -19.66
CA ASN A 305 -7.76 -6.65 -19.64
C ASN A 305 -7.58 -7.80 -18.63
N LEU A 306 -7.26 -7.45 -17.38
CA LEU A 306 -7.09 -8.37 -16.25
C LEU A 306 -8.23 -8.25 -15.23
N ASP A 307 -8.27 -9.17 -14.27
CA ASP A 307 -9.16 -9.12 -13.09
C ASP A 307 -8.35 -9.46 -11.82
N ILE A 308 -7.40 -8.58 -11.47
CA ILE A 308 -6.45 -8.79 -10.36
C ILE A 308 -7.19 -8.98 -9.03
N ALA A 309 -8.29 -8.26 -8.81
CA ALA A 309 -9.10 -8.40 -7.60
C ALA A 309 -9.74 -9.80 -7.51
N SER A 310 -10.18 -10.38 -8.61
CA SER A 310 -10.64 -11.76 -8.63
C SER A 310 -9.53 -12.75 -8.31
N GLU A 311 -8.35 -12.58 -8.89
CA GLU A 311 -7.20 -13.44 -8.60
C GLU A 311 -6.83 -13.40 -7.11
N LEU A 312 -6.84 -12.20 -6.49
CA LEU A 312 -6.66 -12.04 -5.05
C LEU A 312 -7.73 -12.78 -4.26
N LEU A 313 -9.01 -12.64 -4.60
CA LEU A 313 -10.08 -13.32 -3.85
C LEU A 313 -10.05 -14.83 -3.99
N ASP A 314 -9.65 -15.36 -5.15
CA ASP A 314 -9.49 -16.81 -5.36
C ASP A 314 -8.33 -17.36 -4.51
N LEU A 315 -7.24 -16.59 -4.39
CA LEU A 315 -6.15 -16.90 -3.48
C LEU A 315 -6.62 -16.91 -2.01
N LEU A 316 -7.39 -15.89 -1.59
CA LEU A 316 -7.93 -15.84 -0.23
C LEU A 316 -8.90 -17.00 0.05
N ALA A 317 -9.72 -17.38 -0.92
CA ALA A 317 -10.61 -18.53 -0.81
C ALA A 317 -9.83 -19.84 -0.56
N LYS A 318 -8.68 -20.02 -1.22
CA LYS A 318 -7.78 -21.16 -0.97
C LYS A 318 -7.21 -21.13 0.45
N LYS A 319 -6.81 -19.96 0.95
CA LYS A 319 -6.31 -19.79 2.32
C LYS A 319 -7.36 -20.08 3.41
N LEU A 320 -8.66 -19.98 3.11
CA LEU A 320 -9.73 -20.34 4.06
C LEU A 320 -9.94 -21.85 4.23
N VAL A 321 -9.44 -22.67 3.28
CA VAL A 321 -9.61 -24.13 3.29
C VAL A 321 -8.41 -24.84 3.94
N ASN A 322 -7.28 -24.15 4.02
CA ASN A 322 -6.02 -24.66 4.58
C ASN A 322 -5.86 -24.25 6.05
#